data_AF-A0A1I3H4T0-F1
#
_entry.id   AF-A0A1I3H4T0-F1
#
_cell.length_a   1.000
_cell.length_b   1.000
_cell.length_c   1.000
_cell.angle_alpha   90.00
_cell.angle_beta   90.00
_cell.angle_gamma   90.00
#
_symmetry.space_group_name_H-M   'P 1'
#
loop_
_entity.id
_entity.type
_entity.pdbx_description
1 polymer ?
#
loop_
_entity_poly.entity_id
_entity_poly.type
_entity_poly.pdbx_seq_one_letter_code
_entity_poly.pdbx_strand_id
1 'polypeptide(L)'
;MIPPGVTFHTHRMRLHDAGTAEGLAHLHADLDAAVAMLTPCGVDAAAYACTAGSMISPPERLEQELTARNGVACLTTSAAIVKALRSLGARRLSVATPYARRVNEHETHFLADCGFEVARIEGLGLGENGPHEFIRIAQTPIEQVAAHARACFVPGSDALLITCTDFPTLPLIEPLEAELGVPVVTSNQATLWAMLRAVGIEDRVPGGGRLLAGA
;
A
#
# COMPACT_ATOMS: atom_id res chain seq x y z
N MET A 1 -16.22 -3.14 -2.51
CA MET A 1 -15.14 -3.93 -1.89
C MET A 1 -15.25 -4.07 -0.37
N ILE A 2 -16.32 -3.62 0.29
CA ILE A 2 -16.43 -3.69 1.77
C ILE A 2 -17.43 -4.79 2.14
N PRO A 3 -17.05 -5.79 2.96
CA PRO A 3 -17.99 -6.81 3.45
C PRO A 3 -19.15 -6.20 4.27
N PRO A 4 -20.34 -6.83 4.29
CA PRO A 4 -21.44 -6.41 5.16
C PRO A 4 -21.00 -6.36 6.64
N GLY A 5 -21.39 -5.30 7.34
CA GLY A 5 -21.08 -5.12 8.77
C GLY A 5 -19.73 -4.43 9.05
N VAL A 6 -18.90 -4.18 8.04
CA VAL A 6 -17.64 -3.43 8.19
C VAL A 6 -17.86 -1.93 7.99
N THR A 7 -17.36 -1.11 8.92
CA THR A 7 -17.35 0.35 8.81
C THR A 7 -15.93 0.90 8.74
N PHE A 8 -15.75 2.09 8.15
CA PHE A 8 -14.46 2.77 8.08
C PHE A 8 -14.55 4.15 8.73
N HIS A 9 -13.57 4.45 9.58
CA HIS A 9 -13.37 5.74 10.19
C HIS A 9 -12.01 6.25 9.72
N THR A 10 -11.95 7.49 9.22
CA THR A 10 -10.71 8.06 8.68
C THR A 10 -10.34 9.33 9.43
N HIS A 11 -9.04 9.51 9.65
CA HIS A 11 -8.45 10.73 10.18
C HIS A 11 -7.27 11.12 9.30
N ARG A 12 -7.04 12.43 9.15
CA ARG A 12 -5.91 12.94 8.37
C ARG A 12 -4.74 13.25 9.29
N MET A 13 -3.54 13.09 8.76
CA MET A 13 -2.31 13.57 9.39
C MET A 13 -1.44 14.26 8.33
N ARG A 14 -0.40 14.96 8.77
CA ARG A 14 0.53 15.61 7.84
C ARG A 14 1.39 14.56 7.14
N LEU A 15 1.82 14.88 5.92
CA LEU A 15 2.91 14.16 5.28
C LEU A 15 4.23 14.58 5.93
N HIS A 16 5.11 13.60 6.16
CA HIS A 16 6.41 13.80 6.79
C HIS A 16 7.52 13.31 5.88
N ASP A 17 8.63 14.04 5.82
CA ASP A 17 9.88 13.51 5.28
C ASP A 17 10.63 12.76 6.38
N ALA A 18 10.35 11.46 6.49
CA ALA A 18 10.96 10.58 7.48
C ALA A 18 12.40 10.16 7.12
N GLY A 19 13.05 10.82 6.15
CA GLY A 19 14.47 10.61 5.85
C GLY A 19 15.43 11.17 6.90
N THR A 20 14.93 11.89 7.90
CA THR A 20 15.72 12.47 9.01
C THR A 20 15.20 11.97 10.36
N ALA A 21 16.06 11.98 11.39
CA ALA A 21 15.66 11.59 12.74
C ALA A 21 14.54 12.49 13.31
N GLU A 22 14.59 13.80 13.01
CA GLU A 22 13.55 14.75 13.38
C GLU A 22 12.23 14.47 12.65
N GLY A 23 12.27 14.26 11.33
CA GLY A 23 11.09 13.92 10.55
C GLY A 23 10.45 12.60 10.97
N LEU A 24 11.27 11.60 11.35
CA LEU A 24 10.79 10.34 11.91
C LEU A 24 10.10 10.53 13.28
N ALA A 25 10.67 11.36 14.15
CA ALA A 25 10.07 11.68 15.44
C ALA A 25 8.72 12.40 15.27
N HIS A 26 8.63 13.36 14.34
CA HIS A 26 7.37 14.03 14.01
C HIS A 26 6.33 13.07 13.42
N LEU A 27 6.74 12.16 12.54
CA LEU A 27 5.86 11.12 12.00
C LEU A 27 5.28 10.25 13.13
N HIS A 28 6.11 9.79 14.06
CA HIS A 28 5.65 8.96 15.18
C HIS A 28 4.66 9.70 16.07
N ALA A 29 4.94 10.96 16.41
CA ALA A 29 4.05 11.78 17.24
C ALA A 29 2.69 12.03 16.55
N ASP A 30 2.68 12.35 15.26
CA ASP A 30 1.43 12.55 14.51
C ASP A 30 0.65 11.24 14.33
N LEU A 31 1.34 10.09 14.18
CA LEU A 31 0.69 8.78 14.12
C LEU A 31 -0.03 8.45 15.42
N ASP A 32 0.64 8.61 16.57
CA ASP A 32 0.03 8.36 17.88
C ASP A 32 -1.17 9.30 18.10
N ALA A 33 -1.04 10.59 17.74
CA ALA A 33 -2.16 11.53 17.81
C ALA A 33 -3.33 11.15 16.90
N ALA A 34 -3.05 10.70 15.67
CA ALA A 34 -4.08 10.29 14.71
C ALA A 34 -4.81 9.01 15.16
N VAL A 35 -4.09 8.03 15.72
CA VAL A 35 -4.69 6.82 16.29
C VAL A 35 -5.57 7.17 17.48
N ALA A 36 -5.10 8.04 18.38
CA ALA A 36 -5.89 8.52 19.52
C ALA A 36 -7.19 9.22 19.10
N MET A 37 -7.25 9.85 17.92
CA MET A 37 -8.48 10.43 17.37
C MET A 37 -9.47 9.38 16.83
N LEU A 38 -8.98 8.20 16.44
CA LEU A 38 -9.81 7.10 15.93
C LEU A 38 -10.29 6.17 17.06
N THR A 39 -9.51 5.99 18.12
CA THR A 39 -9.84 5.07 19.24
C THR A 39 -11.22 5.32 19.87
N PRO A 40 -11.70 6.56 20.09
CA PRO A 40 -13.03 6.81 20.65
C PRO A 40 -14.18 6.30 19.76
N CYS A 41 -13.95 6.04 18.48
CA CYS A 41 -14.93 5.41 17.61
C CYS A 41 -15.08 3.89 17.85
N GLY A 42 -14.25 3.30 18.72
CA GLY A 42 -14.28 1.87 18.99
C GLY A 42 -13.75 1.02 17.83
N VAL A 43 -12.73 1.51 17.12
CA VAL A 43 -12.14 0.78 15.98
C VAL A 43 -11.43 -0.50 16.44
N ASP A 44 -11.66 -1.61 15.74
CA ASP A 44 -10.99 -2.90 16.02
C ASP A 44 -9.52 -2.89 15.56
N ALA A 45 -9.21 -2.11 14.53
CA ALA A 45 -7.86 -1.90 14.01
C ALA A 45 -7.73 -0.52 13.34
N ALA A 46 -6.50 -0.01 13.29
CA ALA A 46 -6.14 1.22 12.59
C ALA A 46 -5.00 0.95 11.58
N ALA A 47 -5.02 1.59 10.42
CA ALA A 47 -3.96 1.45 9.43
C ALA A 47 -3.36 2.81 9.07
N TYR A 48 -2.03 2.89 9.07
CA TYR A 48 -1.30 3.98 8.45
C TYR A 48 -1.29 3.79 6.93
N ALA A 49 -2.22 4.50 6.27
CA ALA A 49 -2.51 4.37 4.84
C ALA A 49 -1.58 5.23 3.95
N CYS A 50 -0.26 5.04 4.08
CA CYS A 50 0.74 5.66 3.21
C CYS A 50 1.77 4.61 2.80
N THR A 51 1.97 4.42 1.49
CA THR A 51 2.93 3.39 1.01
C THR A 51 4.37 3.77 1.29
N ALA A 52 4.89 4.82 0.64
CA ALA A 52 6.28 5.24 0.82
C ALA A 52 6.60 5.62 2.28
N GLY A 53 5.69 6.34 2.95
CA GLY A 53 5.88 6.75 4.34
C GLY A 53 5.94 5.59 5.34
N SER A 54 5.42 4.41 4.99
CA SER A 54 5.51 3.22 5.85
C SER A 54 6.69 2.29 5.53
N MET A 55 7.52 2.59 4.53
CA MET A 55 8.73 1.83 4.18
C MET A 55 9.99 2.29 4.94
N ILE A 56 9.82 3.13 5.96
CA ILE A 56 10.88 3.75 6.77
C ILE A 56 11.59 2.80 7.74
N SER A 57 11.05 1.60 7.92
CA SER A 57 11.55 0.57 8.82
C SER A 57 11.28 -0.80 8.22
N PRO A 58 11.98 -1.86 8.67
CA PRO A 58 11.63 -3.22 8.30
C PRO A 58 10.13 -3.50 8.49
N PRO A 59 9.53 -4.39 7.68
CA PRO A 59 8.12 -4.73 7.81
C PRO A 59 7.73 -5.04 9.25
N GLU A 60 6.51 -4.67 9.61
CA GLU A 60 5.90 -4.92 10.93
C GLU A 60 6.50 -4.14 12.10
N ARG A 61 7.74 -3.63 12.01
CA ARG A 61 8.35 -2.88 13.13
C ARG A 61 7.50 -1.67 13.56
N LEU A 62 7.17 -0.79 12.62
CA LEU A 62 6.33 0.37 12.90
C LEU A 62 4.93 -0.04 13.39
N GLU A 63 4.37 -1.13 12.84
CA GLU A 63 3.06 -1.66 13.21
C GLU A 63 3.05 -2.13 14.69
N GLN A 64 4.09 -2.85 15.11
CA GLN A 64 4.27 -3.34 16.48
C GLN A 64 4.49 -2.20 17.46
N GLU A 65 5.35 -1.24 17.10
CA GLU A 65 5.61 -0.05 17.92
C GLU A 65 4.34 0.78 18.14
N LEU A 66 3.55 1.03 17.08
CA LEU A 66 2.29 1.75 17.17
C LEU A 66 1.25 0.99 18.00
N THR A 67 1.11 -0.32 17.78
CA THR A 67 0.19 -1.17 18.53
C THR A 67 0.51 -1.14 20.02
N ALA A 68 1.79 -1.27 20.38
CA ALA A 68 2.24 -1.24 21.76
C ALA A 68 1.98 0.11 22.45
N ARG A 69 2.11 1.22 21.72
CA ARG A 69 1.87 2.57 22.26
C ARG A 69 0.38 2.91 22.40
N ASN A 70 -0.46 2.43 21.49
CA ASN A 70 -1.84 2.89 21.37
C ASN A 70 -2.89 1.88 21.89
N GLY A 71 -2.51 0.63 22.12
CA GLY A 71 -3.41 -0.41 22.67
C GLY A 71 -4.49 -0.89 21.70
N VAL A 72 -4.41 -0.51 20.43
CA VAL A 72 -5.26 -0.99 19.33
C VAL A 72 -4.37 -1.61 18.26
N ALA A 73 -4.86 -2.62 17.54
CA ALA A 73 -4.12 -3.24 16.45
C ALA A 73 -3.80 -2.19 15.37
N CYS A 74 -2.51 -1.90 15.18
CA CYS A 74 -2.03 -0.97 14.16
C CYS A 74 -1.37 -1.72 13.00
N LEU A 75 -1.72 -1.33 11.78
CA LEU A 75 -1.16 -1.85 10.55
C LEU A 75 -0.51 -0.73 9.74
N THR A 76 0.34 -1.13 8.79
CA THR A 76 0.94 -0.21 7.83
C THR A 76 0.74 -0.73 6.41
N THR A 77 0.61 0.17 5.43
CA THR A 77 0.45 -0.25 4.03
C THR A 77 1.64 -1.05 3.52
N SER A 78 2.88 -0.72 3.89
CA SER A 78 4.08 -1.47 3.50
C SER A 78 4.04 -2.91 4.01
N ALA A 79 3.73 -3.15 5.29
CA ALA A 79 3.57 -4.49 5.85
C ALA A 79 2.40 -5.23 5.20
N ALA A 80 1.29 -4.54 4.92
CA ALA A 80 0.13 -5.12 4.24
C ALA A 80 0.47 -5.61 2.82
N ILE A 81 1.24 -4.84 2.04
CA ILE A 81 1.72 -5.24 0.71
C ILE A 81 2.58 -6.51 0.81
N VAL A 82 3.53 -6.55 1.76
CA VAL A 82 4.39 -7.73 1.96
C VAL A 82 3.56 -8.97 2.31
N LYS A 83 2.62 -8.84 3.25
CA LYS A 83 1.72 -9.94 3.66
C LYS A 83 0.84 -10.42 2.50
N ALA A 84 0.32 -9.50 1.68
CA ALA A 84 -0.51 -9.80 0.52
C ALA A 84 0.26 -10.51 -0.60
N LEU A 85 1.47 -10.05 -0.92
CA LEU A 85 2.31 -10.69 -1.94
C LEU A 85 2.72 -12.11 -1.51
N ARG A 86 3.05 -12.30 -0.24
CA ARG A 86 3.38 -13.62 0.33
C ARG A 86 2.18 -14.56 0.32
N SER A 87 0.97 -14.09 0.64
CA SER A 87 -0.24 -14.93 0.62
C SER A 87 -0.59 -15.42 -0.79
N LEU A 88 -0.19 -14.66 -1.82
CA LEU A 88 -0.32 -15.04 -3.23
C LEU A 88 0.86 -15.88 -3.75
N GLY A 89 1.87 -16.16 -2.92
CA GLY A 89 3.06 -16.91 -3.30
C GLY A 89 4.00 -16.17 -4.26
N ALA A 90 3.83 -14.86 -4.44
CA ALA A 90 4.63 -14.07 -5.36
C ALA A 90 6.06 -13.89 -4.84
N ARG A 91 7.06 -13.98 -5.72
CA ARG A 91 8.47 -13.74 -5.41
C ARG A 91 9.09 -12.72 -6.35
N ARG A 92 8.75 -12.77 -7.63
CA ARG A 92 9.26 -11.90 -8.68
C ARG A 92 8.18 -10.92 -9.15
N LEU A 93 8.47 -9.62 -9.10
CA LEU A 93 7.47 -8.55 -9.21
C LEU A 93 7.75 -7.59 -10.36
N SER A 94 6.71 -7.23 -11.11
CA SER A 94 6.68 -5.96 -11.85
C SER A 94 6.04 -4.90 -10.96
N VAL A 95 6.60 -3.69 -10.88
CA VAL A 95 6.16 -2.64 -9.94
C VAL A 95 5.86 -1.32 -10.66
N ALA A 96 4.58 -0.98 -10.76
CA ALA A 96 4.12 0.28 -11.37
C ALA A 96 3.84 1.31 -10.28
N THR A 97 4.41 2.51 -10.40
CA THR A 97 4.33 3.55 -9.37
C THR A 97 4.00 4.91 -10.00
N PRO A 98 3.43 5.86 -9.26
CA PRO A 98 3.32 7.23 -9.75
C PRO A 98 4.63 8.03 -9.54
N TYR A 99 5.59 7.50 -8.79
CA TYR A 99 6.60 8.31 -8.14
C TYR A 99 7.79 8.71 -9.01
N ALA A 100 8.54 9.69 -8.52
CA ALA A 100 9.88 10.00 -8.97
C ALA A 100 10.90 8.90 -8.61
N ARG A 101 11.99 8.87 -9.37
CA ARG A 101 13.04 7.85 -9.30
C ARG A 101 13.54 7.57 -7.87
N ARG A 102 13.77 8.61 -7.05
CA ARG A 102 14.25 8.45 -5.66
C ARG A 102 13.34 7.54 -4.82
N VAL A 103 12.02 7.69 -4.98
CA VAL A 103 11.05 6.88 -4.23
C VAL A 103 11.02 5.46 -4.78
N ASN A 104 11.16 5.28 -6.09
CA ASN A 104 11.24 3.94 -6.71
C ASN A 104 12.49 3.17 -6.26
N GLU A 105 13.64 3.86 -6.15
CA GLU A 105 14.86 3.26 -5.60
C GLU A 105 14.67 2.84 -4.14
N HIS A 106 14.00 3.66 -3.33
CA HIS A 106 13.67 3.29 -1.95
C HIS A 106 12.73 2.07 -1.87
N GLU A 107 11.67 2.07 -2.68
CA GLU A 107 10.71 0.96 -2.74
C GLU A 107 11.35 -0.34 -3.24
N THR A 108 12.27 -0.24 -4.20
CA THR A 108 13.04 -1.40 -4.69
C THR A 108 13.88 -2.02 -3.58
N HIS A 109 14.62 -1.20 -2.81
CA HIS A 109 15.40 -1.70 -1.68
C HIS A 109 14.52 -2.33 -0.61
N PHE A 110 13.41 -1.68 -0.24
CA PHE A 110 12.47 -2.23 0.74
C PHE A 110 11.93 -3.61 0.31
N LEU A 111 11.49 -3.75 -0.95
CA LEU A 111 10.99 -5.03 -1.47
C LEU A 111 12.08 -6.10 -1.52
N ALA A 112 13.31 -5.73 -1.89
CA ALA A 112 14.46 -6.63 -1.89
C ALA A 112 14.80 -7.13 -0.48
N ASP A 113 14.82 -6.24 0.51
CA ASP A 113 15.03 -6.58 1.92
C ASP A 113 13.93 -7.51 2.47
N CYS A 114 12.73 -7.46 1.89
CA CYS A 114 11.63 -8.37 2.20
C CYS A 114 11.72 -9.75 1.52
N GLY A 115 12.70 -9.94 0.63
CA GLY A 115 12.95 -11.17 -0.11
C GLY A 115 12.27 -11.27 -1.47
N PHE A 116 11.81 -10.15 -2.04
CA PHE A 116 11.22 -10.12 -3.39
C PHE A 116 12.27 -9.72 -4.44
N GLU A 117 12.18 -10.33 -5.62
CA GLU A 117 12.93 -9.89 -6.81
C GLU A 117 12.09 -8.85 -7.57
N VAL A 118 12.59 -7.62 -7.70
CA VAL A 118 11.95 -6.59 -8.52
C VAL A 118 12.47 -6.70 -9.96
N ALA A 119 11.66 -7.30 -10.82
CA ALA A 119 11.97 -7.52 -12.23
C ALA A 119 12.03 -6.22 -13.04
N ARG A 120 11.10 -5.32 -12.75
CA ARG A 120 11.01 -3.97 -13.30
C ARG A 120 10.28 -3.10 -12.30
N ILE A 121 10.74 -1.88 -12.12
CA ILE A 121 9.99 -0.82 -11.48
C ILE A 121 9.99 0.40 -12.41
N GLU A 122 8.82 0.97 -12.66
CA GLU A 122 8.68 2.19 -13.46
C GLU A 122 7.78 3.18 -12.74
N GLY A 123 8.09 4.47 -12.88
CA GLY A 123 7.36 5.56 -12.26
C GLY A 123 6.85 6.58 -13.27
N LEU A 124 5.78 7.29 -12.92
CA LEU A 124 5.32 8.47 -13.67
C LEU A 124 6.11 9.76 -13.38
N GLY A 125 7.10 9.71 -12.48
CA GLY A 125 7.97 10.86 -12.18
C GLY A 125 7.37 11.87 -11.21
N LEU A 126 6.17 11.63 -10.65
CA LEU A 126 5.49 12.62 -9.82
C LEU A 126 6.22 12.80 -8.48
N GLY A 127 6.52 14.06 -8.15
CA GLY A 127 7.29 14.43 -6.97
C GLY A 127 8.75 14.77 -7.25
N GLU A 128 9.21 14.71 -8.50
CA GLU A 128 10.59 15.04 -8.88
C GLU A 128 10.91 16.51 -8.60
N ASN A 129 9.95 17.42 -8.82
CA ASN A 129 10.09 18.84 -8.51
C ASN A 129 9.61 19.20 -7.09
N GLY A 130 9.20 18.20 -6.30
CA GLY A 130 8.82 18.35 -4.89
C GLY A 130 7.34 18.05 -4.57
N PRO A 131 6.96 18.20 -3.29
CA PRO A 131 5.68 17.70 -2.76
C PRO A 131 4.42 18.33 -3.36
N HIS A 132 4.54 19.52 -3.96
CA HIS A 132 3.41 20.20 -4.61
C HIS A 132 2.85 19.40 -5.80
N GLU A 133 3.63 18.47 -6.38
CA GLU A 133 3.18 17.59 -7.45
C GLU A 133 2.36 16.39 -6.95
N PHE A 134 2.38 16.07 -5.64
CA PHE A 134 1.71 14.87 -5.11
C PHE A 134 0.20 14.87 -5.37
N ILE A 135 -0.43 16.05 -5.45
CA ILE A 135 -1.84 16.19 -5.82
C ILE A 135 -2.15 15.57 -7.18
N ARG A 136 -1.17 15.54 -8.09
CA ARG A 136 -1.33 14.96 -9.44
C ARG A 136 -1.44 13.44 -9.42
N ILE A 137 -1.02 12.78 -8.34
CA ILE A 137 -1.13 11.32 -8.21
C ILE A 137 -2.61 10.90 -8.25
N ALA A 138 -3.43 11.51 -7.40
CA ALA A 138 -4.88 11.25 -7.36
C ALA A 138 -5.63 11.79 -8.58
N GLN A 139 -5.06 12.76 -9.29
CA GLN A 139 -5.61 13.32 -10.52
C GLN A 139 -5.17 12.58 -11.79
N THR A 140 -4.34 11.53 -11.67
CA THR A 140 -3.89 10.78 -12.83
C THR A 140 -5.08 10.05 -13.46
N PRO A 141 -5.38 10.27 -14.75
CA PRO A 141 -6.51 9.61 -15.40
C PRO A 141 -6.37 8.08 -15.38
N ILE A 142 -7.48 7.39 -15.16
CA ILE A 142 -7.49 5.93 -14.93
C ILE A 142 -6.92 5.15 -16.12
N GLU A 143 -7.13 5.64 -17.34
CA GLU A 143 -6.57 5.09 -18.57
C GLU A 143 -5.05 5.23 -18.64
N GLN A 144 -4.50 6.31 -18.09
CA GLN A 144 -3.05 6.50 -17.99
C GLN A 144 -2.45 5.55 -16.95
N VAL A 145 -3.14 5.34 -15.82
CA VAL A 145 -2.75 4.32 -14.83
C VAL A 145 -2.72 2.94 -15.46
N ALA A 146 -3.76 2.58 -16.21
CA ALA A 146 -3.86 1.28 -16.86
C ALA A 146 -2.77 1.08 -17.94
N ALA A 147 -2.50 2.10 -18.75
CA ALA A 147 -1.42 2.06 -19.75
C ALA A 147 -0.04 1.93 -19.10
N HIS A 148 0.20 2.67 -18.01
CA HIS A 148 1.45 2.61 -17.25
C HIS A 148 1.66 1.23 -16.61
N ALA A 149 0.62 0.68 -15.97
CA ALA A 149 0.63 -0.65 -15.38
C ALA A 149 0.99 -1.75 -16.41
N ARG A 150 0.39 -1.70 -17.61
CA ARG A 150 0.71 -2.62 -18.72
C ARG A 150 2.15 -2.47 -19.20
N ALA A 151 2.61 -1.24 -19.40
CA ALA A 151 3.98 -0.98 -19.88
C ALA A 151 5.05 -1.43 -18.87
N CYS A 152 4.72 -1.43 -17.58
CA CYS A 152 5.60 -1.90 -16.52
C CYS A 152 5.64 -3.44 -16.42
N PHE A 153 4.57 -4.14 -16.82
CA PHE A 153 4.55 -5.59 -16.71
C PHE A 153 5.58 -6.26 -17.64
N VAL A 154 6.39 -7.15 -17.06
CA VAL A 154 7.30 -8.02 -17.81
C VAL A 154 6.89 -9.49 -17.68
N PRO A 155 6.87 -10.28 -18.77
CA PRO A 155 6.61 -11.71 -18.69
C PRO A 155 7.57 -12.41 -17.72
N GLY A 156 7.04 -13.37 -16.97
CA GLY A 156 7.78 -14.10 -15.93
C GLY A 156 7.78 -13.44 -14.55
N SER A 157 7.08 -12.32 -14.35
CA SER A 157 6.74 -11.85 -13.01
C SER A 157 5.58 -12.66 -12.43
N ASP A 158 5.63 -12.98 -11.14
CA ASP A 158 4.58 -13.70 -10.42
C ASP A 158 3.37 -12.81 -10.10
N ALA A 159 3.59 -11.50 -9.97
CA ALA A 159 2.55 -10.52 -9.73
C ALA A 159 2.90 -9.15 -10.32
N LEU A 160 1.88 -8.35 -10.59
CA LEU A 160 1.99 -6.91 -10.82
C LEU A 160 1.62 -6.18 -9.53
N LEU A 161 2.55 -5.41 -8.98
CA LEU A 161 2.32 -4.52 -7.84
C LEU A 161 2.11 -3.10 -8.38
N ILE A 162 0.99 -2.46 -8.01
CA ILE A 162 0.72 -1.05 -8.33
C ILE A 162 0.63 -0.25 -7.03
N THR A 163 1.60 0.63 -6.79
CA THR A 163 1.77 1.27 -5.47
C THR A 163 1.29 2.70 -5.43
N CYS A 164 1.17 3.20 -4.19
CA CYS A 164 0.54 4.44 -3.74
C CYS A 164 -0.95 4.31 -3.39
N THR A 165 -1.29 4.84 -2.20
CA THR A 165 -2.67 4.92 -1.70
C THR A 165 -3.49 6.03 -2.37
N ASP A 166 -2.83 7.04 -2.97
CA ASP A 166 -3.49 8.09 -3.76
C ASP A 166 -3.68 7.71 -5.24
N PHE A 167 -3.09 6.61 -5.73
CA PHE A 167 -3.13 6.26 -7.15
C PHE A 167 -4.42 5.48 -7.48
N PRO A 168 -5.23 5.92 -8.47
CA PRO A 168 -6.53 5.32 -8.71
C PRO A 168 -6.37 3.96 -9.41
N THR A 169 -6.50 2.88 -8.65
CA THR A 169 -6.15 1.52 -9.11
C THR A 169 -7.26 0.50 -8.96
N LEU A 170 -8.21 0.69 -8.04
CA LEU A 170 -9.19 -0.35 -7.69
C LEU A 170 -9.99 -0.91 -8.88
N PRO A 171 -10.52 -0.07 -9.81
CA PRO A 171 -11.27 -0.58 -10.97
C PRO A 171 -10.41 -1.34 -11.99
N LEU A 172 -9.08 -1.28 -11.88
CA LEU A 172 -8.15 -1.89 -12.83
C LEU A 172 -7.70 -3.29 -12.42
N ILE A 173 -7.93 -3.69 -11.17
CA ILE A 173 -7.40 -4.95 -10.61
C ILE A 173 -7.84 -6.15 -11.46
N GLU A 174 -9.14 -6.44 -11.51
CA GLU A 174 -9.65 -7.61 -12.24
C GLU A 174 -9.39 -7.56 -13.75
N PRO A 175 -9.59 -6.41 -14.46
CA PRO A 175 -9.22 -6.32 -15.86
C PRO A 175 -7.75 -6.63 -16.14
N LEU A 176 -6.83 -6.12 -15.32
CA LEU A 176 -5.41 -6.39 -15.48
C LEU A 176 -5.06 -7.84 -15.10
N GLU A 177 -5.69 -8.43 -14.08
CA GLU A 177 -5.49 -9.85 -13.76
C GLU A 177 -5.96 -10.77 -14.89
N ALA A 178 -7.09 -10.45 -15.52
CA ALA A 178 -7.62 -11.19 -16.66
C ALA A 178 -6.72 -11.07 -17.90
N GLU A 179 -6.15 -9.88 -18.13
CA GLU A 179 -5.25 -9.61 -19.26
C GLU A 179 -3.86 -10.22 -19.08
N LEU A 180 -3.26 -10.08 -17.90
CA LEU A 180 -1.86 -10.44 -17.64
C LEU A 180 -1.70 -11.88 -17.13
N GLY A 181 -2.79 -12.51 -16.67
CA GLY A 181 -2.79 -13.88 -16.18
C GLY A 181 -2.19 -14.06 -14.77
N VAL A 182 -1.68 -12.99 -14.15
CA VAL A 182 -1.09 -12.99 -12.81
C VAL A 182 -1.90 -12.13 -11.84
N PRO A 183 -1.77 -12.33 -10.51
CA PRO A 183 -2.38 -11.44 -9.53
C PRO A 183 -1.91 -9.98 -9.68
N VAL A 184 -2.83 -9.06 -9.41
CA VAL A 184 -2.55 -7.62 -9.33
C VAL A 184 -2.79 -7.18 -7.89
N VAL A 185 -1.75 -6.65 -7.26
CA VAL A 185 -1.79 -6.16 -5.88
C VAL A 185 -1.68 -4.64 -5.89
N THR A 186 -2.56 -3.95 -5.17
CA THR A 186 -2.49 -2.50 -4.99
C THR A 186 -2.30 -2.12 -3.52
N SER A 187 -1.69 -0.96 -3.25
CA SER A 187 -1.55 -0.45 -1.87
C SER A 187 -2.86 -0.42 -1.09
N ASN A 188 -3.94 0.05 -1.74
CA ASN A 188 -5.25 0.21 -1.11
C ASN A 188 -5.92 -1.15 -0.85
N GLN A 189 -5.89 -2.05 -1.83
CA GLN A 189 -6.47 -3.39 -1.73
C GLN A 189 -5.72 -4.26 -0.71
N ALA A 190 -4.38 -4.20 -0.71
CA ALA A 190 -3.56 -4.91 0.26
C ALA A 190 -3.79 -4.42 1.69
N THR A 191 -3.89 -3.10 1.88
CA THR A 191 -4.20 -2.50 3.19
C THR A 191 -5.57 -2.98 3.69
N LEU A 192 -6.61 -2.93 2.83
CA LEU A 192 -7.93 -3.43 3.16
C LEU A 192 -7.91 -4.93 3.52
N TRP A 193 -7.26 -5.75 2.69
CA TRP A 193 -7.13 -7.19 2.93
C TRP A 193 -6.47 -7.47 4.28
N ALA A 194 -5.36 -6.80 4.58
CA ALA A 194 -4.64 -6.99 5.84
C ALA A 194 -5.46 -6.54 7.06
N MET A 195 -6.20 -5.43 6.95
CA MET A 195 -7.08 -4.97 8.02
C MET A 195 -8.21 -5.98 8.30
N LEU A 196 -8.87 -6.50 7.26
CA LEU A 196 -9.93 -7.50 7.42
C LEU A 196 -9.40 -8.75 8.13
N ARG A 197 -8.22 -9.25 7.70
CA ARG A 197 -7.60 -10.44 8.29
C ARG A 197 -7.13 -10.20 9.73
N ALA A 198 -6.67 -9.00 10.07
CA ALA A 198 -6.28 -8.66 11.44
C ALA A 198 -7.44 -8.69 12.44
N VAL A 199 -8.68 -8.49 11.98
CA VAL A 199 -9.88 -8.53 12.82
C VAL A 199 -10.68 -9.84 12.66
N GLY A 200 -10.07 -10.87 12.07
CA GLY A 200 -10.67 -12.20 11.94
C GLY A 200 -11.78 -12.31 10.89
N ILE A 201 -11.96 -11.30 10.04
CA ILE A 201 -12.89 -11.37 8.92
C ILE A 201 -12.18 -12.11 7.80
N GLU A 202 -12.78 -13.17 7.26
CA GLU A 202 -12.23 -13.99 6.16
C GLU A 202 -13.05 -13.90 4.86
N ASP A 203 -14.09 -13.06 4.84
CA ASP A 203 -14.98 -12.86 3.70
C ASP A 203 -14.24 -12.69 2.38
N ARG A 204 -14.82 -13.31 1.34
CA ARG A 204 -14.44 -13.09 -0.05
C ARG A 204 -15.14 -11.84 -0.55
N VAL A 205 -14.39 -10.96 -1.21
CA VAL A 205 -14.90 -9.70 -1.74
C VAL A 205 -14.87 -9.73 -3.27
N PRO A 206 -16.03 -9.92 -3.93
CA PRO A 206 -16.14 -9.80 -5.39
C PRO A 206 -15.71 -8.40 -5.88
N GLY A 207 -15.09 -8.32 -7.06
CA GLY A 207 -14.52 -7.06 -7.56
C GLY A 207 -13.16 -6.72 -6.93
N GLY A 208 -12.67 -7.55 -6.02
CA GLY A 208 -11.46 -7.32 -5.24
C GLY A 208 -10.23 -8.09 -5.73
N GLY A 209 -10.25 -8.62 -6.96
CA GLY A 209 -9.16 -9.41 -7.53
C GLY A 209 -8.83 -10.70 -6.77
N ARG A 210 -7.83 -11.44 -7.23
CA ARG A 210 -7.42 -12.74 -6.66
C ARG A 210 -7.10 -12.66 -5.16
N LEU A 211 -6.58 -11.52 -4.69
CA LEU A 211 -6.23 -11.31 -3.28
C LEU A 211 -7.45 -11.35 -2.35
N LEU A 212 -8.56 -10.68 -2.70
CA LEU A 212 -9.74 -10.58 -1.84
C LEU A 212 -10.87 -11.52 -2.24
N ALA A 213 -10.97 -11.91 -3.51
CA ALA A 213 -12.00 -12.85 -3.97
C ALA A 213 -11.63 -14.33 -3.68
N GLY A 214 -10.35 -14.59 -3.42
CA GLY A 214 -9.79 -15.94 -3.39
C GLY A 214 -9.42 -16.42 -4.81
N ALA A 215 -8.50 -17.38 -4.88
CA ALA A 215 -8.20 -18.12 -6.10
C ALA A 215 -9.29 -19.17 -6.42
#